data_AF-A0A950IKW2-F1
#
_entry.id   AF-A0A950IKW2-F1
#
_cell.length_a   1.000
_cell.length_b   1.000
_cell.length_c   1.000
_cell.angle_alpha   90.00
_cell.angle_beta   90.00
_cell.angle_gamma   90.00
#
_symmetry.space_group_name_H-M   'P 1'
#
loop_
_entity.id
_entity.type
_entity.pdbx_description
1 polymer ?
#
loop_
_entity_poly.entity_id
_entity_poly.type
_entity_poly.pdbx_seq_one_letter_code
_entity_poly.pdbx_strand_id
1 'polypeptide(L)'
;MTADVPIVKTNGAGNDFVLVDGREVALDDPAAFARRVCDRTTGIGADGVLLVESSATGDARMRIINADGSEAEMCGNGIRCVARYLDEREQREAFTIDTLAGPIGARIVARSPYRVEVEMAEPRIGATVRSVGFTGIPVDLGNPHLVVAVDDVDAVDLATVGPRIERDPQFSGGTNAHFVQRDGEGWRVRHWERGAGATQACGTGAVAVGAVLIAG
;
A
#
# COMPACT_ATOMS: atom_id res chain seq x y z
N MET A 1 22.29 -26.77 7.94
CA MET A 1 22.47 -25.37 8.36
C MET A 1 21.65 -24.54 7.39
N THR A 2 20.61 -23.86 7.85
CA THR A 2 19.88 -22.90 7.02
C THR A 2 20.81 -21.72 6.75
N ALA A 3 20.99 -21.33 5.49
CA ALA A 3 21.83 -20.20 5.13
C ALA A 3 21.30 -18.90 5.77
N ASP A 4 22.21 -18.01 6.17
CA ASP A 4 21.83 -16.68 6.65
C ASP A 4 21.23 -15.87 5.50
N VAL A 5 20.12 -15.18 5.76
CA VAL A 5 19.42 -14.32 4.79
C VAL A 5 19.60 -12.87 5.23
N PRO A 6 20.39 -12.05 4.51
CA PRO A 6 20.46 -10.62 4.75
C PRO A 6 19.09 -9.95 4.55
N ILE A 7 18.72 -9.08 5.48
CA ILE A 7 17.44 -8.36 5.44
C ILE A 7 17.62 -6.88 5.71
N VAL A 8 16.73 -6.07 5.16
CA VAL A 8 16.56 -4.65 5.51
C VAL A 8 15.17 -4.45 6.09
N LYS A 9 15.07 -3.89 7.29
CA LYS A 9 13.80 -3.47 7.86
C LYS A 9 13.47 -2.05 7.38
N THR A 10 12.29 -1.86 6.79
CA THR A 10 11.88 -0.57 6.21
C THR A 10 10.39 -0.32 6.43
N ASN A 11 9.93 0.92 6.24
CA ASN A 11 8.51 1.25 6.26
C ASN A 11 8.19 2.43 5.34
N GLY A 12 6.97 2.43 4.80
CA GLY A 12 6.40 3.54 4.05
C GLY A 12 5.16 4.07 4.78
N ALA A 13 5.30 5.22 5.44
CA ALA A 13 4.21 5.84 6.22
C ALA A 13 3.61 4.90 7.30
N GLY A 14 4.48 4.14 7.98
CA GLY A 14 4.07 3.23 9.07
C GLY A 14 3.73 1.81 8.63
N ASN A 15 3.44 1.57 7.35
CA ASN A 15 3.31 0.20 6.81
C ASN A 15 4.72 -0.38 6.63
N ASP A 16 5.04 -1.40 7.42
CA ASP A 16 6.42 -1.87 7.63
C ASP A 16 6.71 -3.23 6.99
N PHE A 17 7.91 -3.37 6.42
CA PHE A 17 8.32 -4.51 5.62
C PHE A 17 9.69 -5.05 6.02
N VAL A 18 9.88 -6.34 5.82
CA VAL A 18 11.20 -6.96 5.71
C VAL A 18 11.54 -7.04 4.23
N LEU A 19 12.61 -6.36 3.79
CA LEU A 19 13.08 -6.40 2.41
C LEU A 19 14.21 -7.40 2.28
N VAL A 20 14.13 -8.27 1.26
CA VAL A 20 15.14 -9.25 0.88
C VAL A 20 15.55 -9.01 -0.57
N ASP A 21 16.86 -9.03 -0.83
CA ASP A 21 17.37 -8.99 -2.21
C ASP A 21 17.48 -10.40 -2.78
N GLY A 22 16.44 -10.81 -3.51
CA GLY A 22 16.39 -12.07 -4.24
C GLY A 22 17.46 -12.22 -5.32
N ARG A 23 18.14 -11.11 -5.70
CA ARG A 23 19.27 -11.13 -6.64
C ARG A 23 20.56 -11.59 -5.96
N GLU A 24 20.65 -11.44 -4.64
CA GLU A 24 21.80 -11.84 -3.82
C GLU A 24 21.57 -13.18 -3.11
N VAL A 25 20.34 -13.43 -2.64
CA VAL A 25 19.96 -14.65 -1.90
C VAL A 25 18.61 -15.17 -2.37
N ALA A 26 18.58 -16.41 -2.85
CA ALA A 26 17.32 -17.07 -3.21
C ALA A 26 16.55 -17.51 -1.96
N LEU A 27 15.23 -17.32 -1.97
CA LEU A 27 14.33 -17.88 -0.97
C LEU A 27 13.60 -19.08 -1.57
N ASP A 28 13.84 -20.27 -1.03
CA ASP A 28 13.20 -21.51 -1.50
C ASP A 28 11.67 -21.48 -1.32
N ASP A 29 11.20 -20.95 -0.19
CA ASP A 29 9.78 -20.77 0.11
C ASP A 29 9.54 -19.36 0.69
N PRO A 30 9.27 -18.36 -0.18
CA PRO A 30 9.00 -17.00 0.26
C PRO A 30 7.78 -16.90 1.20
N ALA A 31 6.78 -17.76 1.04
CA ALA A 31 5.57 -17.74 1.86
C ALA A 31 5.85 -18.25 3.28
N ALA A 32 6.59 -19.36 3.42
CA ALA A 32 7.03 -19.84 4.73
C ALA A 32 8.02 -18.87 5.38
N PHE A 33 8.90 -18.25 4.60
CA PHE A 33 9.78 -17.20 5.08
C PHE A 33 8.98 -16.03 5.65
N ALA A 34 8.01 -15.49 4.91
CA ALA A 34 7.16 -14.39 5.32
C ALA A 34 6.40 -14.69 6.61
N ARG A 35 5.71 -15.83 6.70
CA ARG A 35 5.00 -16.24 7.94
C ARG A 35 5.90 -16.25 9.17
N ARG A 36 7.15 -16.69 9.01
CA ARG A 36 8.12 -16.77 10.11
C ARG A 36 8.66 -15.40 10.49
N VAL A 37 9.08 -14.58 9.52
CA VAL A 37 9.75 -13.30 9.83
C VAL A 37 8.77 -12.19 10.18
N CYS A 38 7.56 -12.22 9.63
CA CYS A 38 6.53 -11.21 9.89
C CYS A 38 5.83 -11.40 11.24
N ASP A 39 5.94 -12.58 11.86
CA ASP A 39 5.42 -12.79 13.21
C ASP A 39 6.07 -11.79 14.19
N ARG A 40 5.24 -10.98 14.85
CA ARG A 40 5.71 -9.88 15.72
C ARG A 40 6.18 -10.35 17.11
N THR A 41 5.96 -11.62 17.46
CA THR A 41 6.31 -12.17 18.79
C THR A 41 7.62 -12.96 18.76
N THR A 42 7.81 -13.73 17.70
CA THR A 42 8.87 -14.72 17.53
C THR A 42 9.78 -14.43 16.34
N GLY A 43 9.32 -13.59 15.41
CA GLY A 43 10.07 -13.13 14.25
C GLY A 43 10.62 -11.72 14.42
N ILE A 44 10.80 -11.03 13.30
CA ILE A 44 11.22 -9.62 13.24
C ILE A 44 10.00 -8.70 13.43
N GLY A 45 8.83 -9.16 12.97
CA GLY A 45 7.58 -8.43 12.97
C GLY A 45 7.48 -7.48 11.79
N ALA A 46 6.51 -7.68 10.89
CA ALA A 46 6.25 -6.82 9.72
C ALA A 46 4.86 -7.06 9.16
N ASP A 47 4.35 -6.14 8.33
CA ASP A 47 3.11 -6.36 7.57
C ASP A 47 3.34 -7.30 6.36
N GLY A 48 4.57 -7.38 5.87
CA GLY A 48 4.95 -8.29 4.78
C GLY A 48 6.44 -8.30 4.46
N VAL A 49 6.79 -9.12 3.48
CA VAL A 49 8.13 -9.21 2.89
C VAL A 49 8.13 -8.59 1.49
N LEU A 50 9.10 -7.72 1.23
CA LEU A 50 9.40 -7.20 -0.11
C LEU A 50 10.57 -7.99 -0.68
N LEU A 51 10.34 -8.78 -1.71
CA LEU A 51 11.38 -9.52 -2.40
C LEU A 51 11.76 -8.78 -3.69
N VAL A 52 13.01 -8.31 -3.75
CA VAL A 52 13.56 -7.60 -4.92
C VAL A 52 14.27 -8.64 -5.80
N GLU A 53 13.78 -8.85 -7.01
CA GLU A 53 14.31 -9.82 -7.97
C GLU A 53 14.83 -9.12 -9.22
N SER A 54 15.62 -9.85 -10.02
CA SER A 54 16.01 -9.38 -11.35
C SER A 54 14.77 -9.28 -12.24
N SER A 55 14.75 -8.24 -13.07
CA SER A 55 13.70 -8.01 -14.04
C SER A 55 14.25 -8.15 -15.46
N ALA A 56 13.42 -8.60 -16.40
CA ALA A 56 13.77 -8.66 -17.82
C ALA A 56 13.48 -7.34 -18.55
N THR A 57 12.60 -6.49 -18.00
CA THR A 57 12.01 -5.33 -18.69
C THR A 57 12.15 -4.02 -17.92
N GLY A 58 11.88 -4.03 -16.61
CA GLY A 58 12.21 -2.93 -15.68
C GLY A 58 13.59 -3.05 -15.03
N ASP A 59 13.92 -2.09 -14.17
CA ASP A 59 15.16 -2.03 -13.39
C ASP A 59 15.24 -3.12 -12.30
N ALA A 60 14.10 -3.49 -11.73
CA ALA A 60 13.95 -4.58 -10.78
C ALA A 60 12.52 -5.12 -10.83
N ARG A 61 12.32 -6.33 -10.31
CA ARG A 61 10.99 -6.87 -10.02
C ARG A 61 10.73 -6.83 -8.52
N MET A 62 9.57 -6.37 -8.11
CA MET A 62 9.13 -6.42 -6.72
C MET A 62 8.01 -7.46 -6.58
N ARG A 63 8.20 -8.39 -5.64
CA ARG A 63 7.13 -9.26 -5.13
C ARG A 63 6.82 -8.90 -3.69
N ILE A 64 5.55 -8.99 -3.33
CA ILE A 64 5.07 -8.67 -1.99
C ILE A 64 4.43 -9.93 -1.41
N ILE A 65 5.04 -10.47 -0.37
CA ILE A 65 4.50 -11.62 0.35
C ILE A 65 3.94 -11.11 1.67
N ASN A 66 2.62 -11.16 1.84
CA ASN A 66 1.94 -10.74 3.06
C ASN A 66 2.37 -11.60 4.26
N ALA A 67 2.10 -11.12 5.47
CA ALA A 67 2.44 -11.84 6.70
C ALA A 67 1.83 -13.25 6.81
N ASP A 68 0.70 -13.53 6.16
CA ASP A 68 0.09 -14.87 6.09
C ASP A 68 0.72 -15.79 5.01
N GLY A 69 1.62 -15.22 4.19
CA GLY A 69 2.30 -15.89 3.08
C GLY A 69 1.56 -15.81 1.74
N SER A 70 0.42 -15.10 1.65
CA SER A 70 -0.22 -14.79 0.38
C SER A 70 0.58 -13.74 -0.41
N GLU A 71 0.51 -13.77 -1.74
CA GLU A 71 1.19 -12.80 -2.60
C GLU A 71 0.22 -11.68 -3.02
N ALA A 72 0.62 -10.43 -2.83
CA ALA A 72 -0.16 -9.25 -3.19
C ALA A 72 0.27 -8.69 -4.56
N GLU A 73 -0.69 -8.14 -5.30
CA GLU A 73 -0.43 -7.66 -6.66
C GLU A 73 0.42 -6.37 -6.69
N MET A 74 0.12 -5.43 -5.80
CA MET A 74 0.79 -4.14 -5.70
C MET A 74 0.67 -3.56 -4.28
N CYS A 75 1.69 -2.82 -3.85
CA CYS A 75 1.65 -2.01 -2.64
C CYS A 75 2.41 -0.70 -2.87
N GLY A 76 1.68 0.42 -2.85
CA GLY A 76 2.25 1.74 -3.05
C GLY A 76 3.25 2.14 -1.96
N ASN A 77 3.12 1.61 -0.74
CA ASN A 77 4.09 1.84 0.33
C ASN A 77 5.37 1.00 0.12
N GLY A 78 5.20 -0.26 -0.28
CA GLY A 78 6.29 -1.18 -0.57
C GLY A 78 7.18 -0.70 -1.71
N ILE A 79 6.59 -0.22 -2.81
CA ILE A 79 7.37 0.25 -3.96
C ILE A 79 8.22 1.49 -3.65
N ARG A 80 7.76 2.39 -2.78
CA ARG A 80 8.58 3.51 -2.29
C ARG A 80 9.80 3.01 -1.52
N CYS A 81 9.63 1.95 -0.73
CA CYS A 81 10.72 1.31 0.00
C CYS A 81 11.73 0.64 -0.95
N VAL A 82 11.24 -0.06 -1.98
CA VAL A 82 12.11 -0.69 -3.00
C VAL A 82 12.87 0.36 -3.80
N ALA A 83 12.20 1.43 -4.26
CA ALA A 83 12.86 2.51 -5.00
C ALA A 83 13.98 3.16 -4.18
N ARG A 84 13.75 3.42 -2.88
CA ARG A 84 14.79 3.88 -1.96
C ARG A 84 15.95 2.89 -1.87
N TYR A 85 15.64 1.61 -1.70
CA TYR A 85 16.65 0.56 -1.59
C TYR A 85 17.54 0.46 -2.84
N LEU A 86 16.96 0.62 -4.03
CA LEU A 86 17.69 0.68 -5.29
C LEU A 86 18.54 1.94 -5.41
N ASP A 87 18.00 3.12 -5.07
CA ASP A 87 18.76 4.39 -5.08
C ASP A 87 19.97 4.35 -4.16
N GLU A 88 19.82 3.83 -2.93
CA GLU A 88 20.94 3.75 -1.98
C GLU A 88 22.12 2.92 -2.53
N ARG A 89 21.85 1.96 -3.44
CA ARG A 89 22.86 1.09 -4.06
C ARG A 89 23.37 1.57 -5.41
N GLU A 90 22.48 2.13 -6.23
CA GLU A 90 22.76 2.48 -7.63
C GLU A 90 22.99 3.99 -7.82
N GLN A 91 22.64 4.81 -6.83
CA GLN A 91 22.70 6.28 -6.88
C GLN A 91 21.91 6.85 -8.07
N ARG A 92 20.67 6.37 -8.24
CA ARG A 92 19.75 6.71 -9.33
C ARG A 92 18.43 7.24 -8.79
N GLU A 93 17.81 8.15 -9.54
CA GLU A 93 16.61 8.87 -9.07
C GLU A 93 15.30 8.41 -9.72
N ALA A 94 15.35 7.55 -10.74
CA ALA A 94 14.17 7.06 -11.44
C ALA A 94 14.31 5.57 -11.77
N PHE A 95 13.24 4.83 -11.49
CA PHE A 95 13.15 3.38 -11.67
C PHE A 95 11.81 2.98 -12.27
N THR A 96 11.84 1.97 -13.13
CA THR A 96 10.68 1.18 -13.51
C THR A 96 10.74 -0.14 -12.76
N ILE A 97 9.78 -0.39 -11.87
CA ILE A 97 9.75 -1.60 -11.05
C ILE A 97 8.61 -2.49 -11.53
N ASP A 98 8.94 -3.69 -11.97
CA ASP A 98 7.96 -4.68 -12.42
C ASP A 98 7.22 -5.28 -11.22
N THR A 99 5.90 -5.28 -11.27
CA THR A 99 5.02 -5.87 -10.24
C THR A 99 4.02 -6.84 -10.88
N LEU A 100 3.22 -7.55 -10.07
CA LEU A 100 2.13 -8.36 -10.60
C LEU A 100 1.03 -7.51 -11.27
N ALA A 101 0.87 -6.25 -10.87
CA ALA A 101 -0.02 -5.29 -11.51
C ALA A 101 0.57 -4.63 -12.77
N GLY A 102 1.78 -5.02 -13.18
CA GLY A 102 2.52 -4.42 -14.30
C GLY A 102 3.70 -3.54 -13.85
N PRO A 103 4.42 -2.93 -14.81
CA PRO A 103 5.52 -2.01 -14.53
C PRO A 103 4.99 -0.71 -13.91
N ILE A 104 5.63 -0.25 -12.84
CA ILE A 104 5.28 1.00 -12.15
C ILE A 104 6.52 1.90 -12.06
N GLY A 105 6.37 3.15 -12.49
CA GLY A 105 7.39 4.18 -12.33
C GLY A 105 7.52 4.66 -10.89
N ALA A 106 8.75 4.81 -10.40
CA ALA A 106 9.06 5.41 -9.12
C ALA A 106 10.21 6.41 -9.25
N ARG A 107 10.07 7.58 -8.62
CA ARG A 107 11.04 8.67 -8.69
C ARG A 107 11.41 9.19 -7.31
N ILE A 108 12.70 9.23 -7.01
CA ILE A 108 13.22 9.85 -5.79
C ILE A 108 13.14 11.36 -5.95
N VAL A 109 12.45 12.03 -5.02
CA VAL A 109 12.28 13.49 -5.04
C VAL A 109 13.01 14.20 -3.91
N ALA A 110 13.34 13.46 -2.85
CA ALA A 110 14.24 13.90 -1.79
C ALA A 110 14.88 12.67 -1.14
N ARG A 111 16.12 12.81 -0.66
CA ARG A 111 16.83 11.77 0.13
C ARG A 111 16.82 12.04 1.64
N SER A 112 16.42 13.25 2.06
CA SER A 112 16.36 13.63 3.48
C SER A 112 15.22 14.62 3.78
N PRO A 113 14.11 14.18 4.39
CA PRO A 113 13.70 12.77 4.51
C PRO A 113 13.49 12.16 3.12
N TYR A 114 13.61 10.82 3.01
CA TYR A 114 13.32 10.15 1.75
C TYR A 114 11.88 10.39 1.31
N ARG A 115 11.70 10.87 0.08
CA ARG A 115 10.42 11.05 -0.57
C ARG A 115 10.49 10.42 -1.95
N VAL A 116 9.50 9.58 -2.25
CA VAL A 116 9.41 8.85 -3.50
C VAL A 116 8.03 9.09 -4.08
N GLU A 117 8.01 9.63 -5.29
CA GLU A 117 6.81 9.66 -6.12
C GLU A 117 6.63 8.32 -6.82
N VAL A 118 5.39 7.89 -6.92
CA VAL A 118 5.03 6.62 -7.55
C VAL A 118 3.97 6.93 -8.59
N GLU A 119 4.15 6.39 -9.79
CA GLU A 119 3.15 6.46 -10.84
C GLU A 119 1.91 5.66 -10.43
N MET A 120 0.77 6.32 -10.42
CA MET A 120 -0.51 5.75 -10.03
C MET A 120 -1.49 5.91 -11.18
N ALA A 121 -2.48 5.02 -11.24
CA ALA A 121 -3.54 5.11 -12.24
C ALA A 121 -4.28 6.46 -12.14
N GLU A 122 -4.78 6.94 -13.27
CA GLU A 122 -5.62 8.14 -13.28
C GLU A 122 -6.96 7.86 -12.57
N PRO A 123 -7.34 8.66 -11.55
CA PRO A 123 -8.54 8.43 -10.77
C PRO A 123 -9.80 8.64 -11.61
N ARG A 124 -10.66 7.63 -11.68
CA ARG A 124 -12.02 7.77 -12.21
C ARG A 124 -12.98 8.09 -11.06
N ILE A 125 -13.41 9.34 -10.97
CA ILE A 125 -14.35 9.82 -9.94
C ILE A 125 -15.79 9.56 -10.41
N GLY A 126 -16.56 8.85 -9.60
CA GLY A 126 -17.98 8.58 -9.86
C GLY A 126 -18.93 9.59 -9.21
N ALA A 127 -20.23 9.38 -9.42
CA ALA A 127 -21.27 10.19 -8.78
C ALA A 127 -21.41 9.86 -7.29
N THR A 128 -21.87 10.83 -6.51
CA THR A 128 -22.15 10.65 -5.08
C THR A 128 -23.11 9.50 -4.82
N VAL A 129 -22.75 8.62 -3.88
CA VAL A 129 -23.54 7.47 -3.45
C VAL A 129 -23.83 7.51 -1.95
N ARG A 130 -24.78 6.70 -1.49
CA ARG A 130 -25.00 6.40 -0.08
C ARG A 130 -24.62 4.96 0.23
N SER A 131 -23.83 4.76 1.28
CA SER A 131 -23.45 3.43 1.77
C SER A 131 -23.44 3.44 3.30
N VAL A 132 -24.15 2.50 3.92
CA VAL A 132 -24.18 2.31 5.39
C VAL A 132 -24.48 3.60 6.18
N GLY A 133 -25.34 4.46 5.65
CA GLY A 133 -25.71 5.74 6.28
C GLY A 133 -24.76 6.91 6.02
N PHE A 134 -23.66 6.68 5.30
CA PHE A 134 -22.73 7.71 4.87
C PHE A 134 -22.98 8.11 3.42
N THR A 135 -22.74 9.39 3.12
CA THR A 135 -22.68 9.90 1.74
C THR A 135 -21.21 9.97 1.34
N GLY A 136 -20.85 9.34 0.22
CA GLY A 136 -19.46 9.28 -0.24
C GLY A 136 -19.35 9.36 -1.75
N ILE A 137 -18.11 9.56 -2.21
CA ILE A 137 -17.76 9.65 -3.63
C ILE A 137 -16.91 8.42 -3.97
N PRO A 138 -17.37 7.56 -4.90
CA PRO A 138 -16.59 6.42 -5.33
C PRO A 138 -15.46 6.87 -6.27
N VAL A 139 -14.29 6.27 -6.12
CA VAL A 139 -13.13 6.50 -6.99
C VAL A 139 -12.53 5.16 -7.38
N ASP A 140 -12.21 5.01 -8.65
CA ASP A 140 -11.55 3.83 -9.17
C ASP A 140 -10.13 4.18 -9.66
N LEU A 141 -9.14 3.50 -9.09
CA LEU A 141 -7.71 3.61 -9.40
C LEU A 141 -7.13 2.29 -9.95
N GLY A 142 -7.98 1.45 -10.55
CA GLY A 142 -7.71 0.04 -10.83
C GLY A 142 -8.22 -0.88 -9.71
N ASN A 143 -8.47 -0.32 -8.53
CA ASN A 143 -9.20 -0.92 -7.43
C ASN A 143 -10.22 0.10 -6.87
N PRO A 144 -11.34 -0.39 -6.31
CA PRO A 144 -12.44 0.48 -5.87
C PRO A 144 -12.16 1.13 -4.50
N HIS A 145 -12.53 2.41 -4.40
CA HIS A 145 -12.46 3.22 -3.19
C HIS A 145 -13.76 4.01 -2.99
N LEU A 146 -14.14 4.24 -1.74
CA LEU A 146 -15.20 5.16 -1.33
C LEU A 146 -14.62 6.22 -0.39
N VAL A 147 -14.67 7.48 -0.79
CA VAL A 147 -14.22 8.62 0.02
C VAL A 147 -15.42 9.25 0.71
N VAL A 148 -15.36 9.37 2.04
CA VAL A 148 -16.44 9.87 2.88
C VAL A 148 -15.91 11.04 3.71
N ALA A 149 -16.40 12.24 3.43
CA ALA A 149 -16.13 13.41 4.27
C ALA A 149 -16.97 13.32 5.57
N VAL A 150 -16.31 13.53 6.72
CA VAL A 150 -16.93 13.51 8.04
C VAL A 150 -16.42 14.65 8.90
N ASP A 151 -17.21 15.04 9.90
CA ASP A 151 -16.82 16.09 10.85
C ASP A 151 -15.75 15.62 11.84
N ASP A 152 -15.79 14.34 12.22
CA ASP A 152 -14.86 13.70 13.14
C ASP A 152 -14.57 12.26 12.71
N VAL A 153 -13.32 11.97 12.29
CA VAL A 153 -12.93 10.60 11.91
C VAL A 153 -12.80 9.67 13.10
N ASP A 154 -12.54 10.18 14.31
CA ASP A 154 -12.38 9.39 15.52
C ASP A 154 -13.75 8.92 16.06
N ALA A 155 -14.82 9.65 15.75
CA ALA A 155 -16.21 9.26 16.03
C ALA A 155 -16.72 8.11 15.12
N VAL A 156 -16.01 7.79 14.03
CA VAL A 156 -16.38 6.68 13.15
C VAL A 156 -15.93 5.35 13.75
N ASP A 157 -16.90 4.49 14.08
CA ASP A 157 -16.65 3.10 14.42
C ASP A 157 -16.29 2.29 13.16
N LEU A 158 -15.01 2.34 12.80
CA LEU A 158 -14.48 1.63 11.63
C LEU A 158 -14.68 0.12 11.71
N ALA A 159 -14.60 -0.48 12.90
CA ALA A 159 -14.74 -1.93 13.06
C ALA A 159 -16.16 -2.38 12.72
N THR A 160 -17.16 -1.54 12.99
CA THR A 160 -18.55 -1.81 12.64
C THR A 160 -18.89 -1.39 11.20
N VAL A 161 -18.46 -0.20 10.77
CA VAL A 161 -18.87 0.39 9.49
C VAL A 161 -18.05 -0.15 8.33
N GLY A 162 -16.73 -0.30 8.51
CA GLY A 162 -15.78 -0.72 7.49
C GLY A 162 -16.18 -2.01 6.76
N PRO A 163 -16.40 -3.15 7.47
CA PRO A 163 -16.80 -4.41 6.84
C PRO A 163 -18.14 -4.32 6.09
N ARG A 164 -19.03 -3.42 6.53
CA ARG A 164 -20.35 -3.24 5.91
C ARG A 164 -20.26 -2.44 4.62
N ILE A 165 -19.43 -1.40 4.59
CA ILE A 165 -19.15 -0.64 3.35
C ILE A 165 -18.36 -1.52 2.38
N GLU A 166 -17.34 -2.23 2.87
CA GLU A 166 -16.52 -3.14 2.08
C GLU A 166 -17.37 -4.15 1.31
N ARG A 167 -18.44 -4.68 1.92
CA ARG A 167 -19.32 -5.69 1.34
C ARG A 167 -20.64 -5.13 0.78
N ASP A 168 -20.75 -3.81 0.65
CA ASP A 168 -21.96 -3.20 0.13
C ASP A 168 -22.19 -3.68 -1.32
N PRO A 169 -23.37 -4.25 -1.64
CA PRO A 169 -23.65 -4.84 -2.96
C PRO A 169 -23.47 -3.88 -4.14
N GLN A 170 -23.48 -2.56 -3.91
CA GLN A 170 -23.22 -1.58 -4.95
C GLN A 170 -21.77 -1.61 -5.47
N PHE A 171 -20.83 -2.17 -4.70
CA PHE A 171 -19.44 -2.34 -5.09
C PHE A 171 -19.16 -3.81 -5.40
N SER A 172 -19.23 -4.18 -6.68
CA SER A 172 -18.92 -5.54 -7.11
C SER A 172 -17.48 -5.91 -6.75
N GLY A 173 -17.30 -6.99 -6.00
CA GLY A 173 -15.98 -7.39 -5.47
C GLY A 173 -15.50 -6.58 -4.27
N GLY A 174 -16.37 -5.76 -3.68
CA GLY A 174 -16.13 -4.95 -2.48
C GLY A 174 -15.29 -3.69 -2.71
N THR A 175 -15.20 -2.82 -1.71
CA THR A 175 -14.51 -1.52 -1.81
C THR A 175 -13.63 -1.22 -0.60
N ASN A 176 -12.60 -0.38 -0.79
CA ASN A 176 -11.90 0.28 0.32
C ASN A 176 -12.71 1.51 0.76
N ALA A 177 -12.71 1.84 2.05
CA ALA A 177 -13.40 3.02 2.57
C ALA A 177 -12.43 3.98 3.27
N HIS A 178 -12.54 5.26 2.97
CA HIS A 178 -11.66 6.30 3.50
C HIS A 178 -12.49 7.42 4.09
N PHE A 179 -12.37 7.60 5.41
CA PHE A 179 -13.06 8.67 6.12
C PHE A 179 -12.09 9.83 6.29
N VAL A 180 -12.49 11.01 5.84
CA VAL A 180 -11.64 12.19 5.77
C VAL A 180 -12.25 13.37 6.51
N GLN A 181 -11.44 14.03 7.33
CA GLN A 181 -11.79 15.22 8.10
C GLN A 181 -10.74 16.30 7.87
N ARG A 182 -11.18 17.56 7.80
CA ARG A 182 -10.28 18.72 7.72
C ARG A 182 -9.48 18.85 9.02
N ASP A 183 -8.16 18.92 8.94
CA ASP A 183 -7.26 19.06 10.10
C ASP A 183 -6.25 20.19 9.83
N GLY A 184 -6.58 21.40 10.27
CA GLY A 184 -5.81 22.62 9.98
C GLY A 184 -5.70 22.90 8.48
N GLU A 185 -4.47 23.03 7.97
CA GLU A 185 -4.20 23.18 6.53
C GLU A 185 -4.22 21.86 5.77
N GLY A 186 -4.24 20.73 6.48
CA GLY A 186 -4.24 19.38 5.93
C GLY A 186 -5.56 18.63 6.12
N TRP A 187 -5.45 17.31 6.05
CA TRP A 187 -6.56 16.39 6.19
C TRP A 187 -6.10 15.20 7.01
N ARG A 188 -6.96 14.77 7.94
CA ARG A 188 -6.80 13.50 8.65
C ARG A 188 -7.65 12.46 7.95
N VAL A 189 -7.07 11.29 7.71
CA VAL A 189 -7.74 10.17 7.04
C VAL A 189 -7.62 8.93 7.90
N ARG A 190 -8.71 8.17 8.01
CA ARG A 190 -8.67 6.78 8.50
C ARG A 190 -9.14 5.83 7.42
N HIS A 191 -8.45 4.71 7.28
CA HIS A 191 -8.63 3.77 6.19
C HIS A 191 -9.27 2.47 6.69
N TRP A 192 -10.17 1.93 5.87
CA TRP A 192 -10.57 0.53 5.88
C TRP A 192 -10.25 -0.08 4.52
N GLU A 193 -9.29 -0.99 4.50
CA GLU A 193 -8.85 -1.66 3.28
C GLU A 193 -9.57 -2.99 3.09
N ARG A 194 -10.08 -3.22 1.88
CA ARG A 194 -10.74 -4.44 1.48
C ARG A 194 -9.82 -5.63 1.74
N GLY A 195 -10.29 -6.60 2.53
CA GLY A 195 -9.51 -7.78 2.91
C GLY A 195 -8.43 -7.57 3.97
N ALA A 196 -8.10 -6.33 4.35
CA ALA A 196 -7.06 -6.03 5.35
C ALA A 196 -7.60 -5.32 6.61
N GLY A 197 -8.79 -4.72 6.56
CA GLY A 197 -9.41 -4.04 7.68
C GLY A 197 -8.84 -2.64 7.93
N ALA A 198 -8.80 -2.20 9.18
CA ALA A 198 -8.30 -0.88 9.53
C ALA A 198 -6.77 -0.83 9.42
N THR A 199 -6.24 -0.01 8.50
CA THR A 199 -4.80 0.14 8.27
C THR A 199 -4.32 1.54 8.59
N GLN A 200 -3.02 1.67 8.88
CA GLN A 200 -2.41 2.97 9.18
C GLN A 200 -2.21 3.84 7.93
N ALA A 201 -2.06 3.23 6.75
CA ALA A 201 -1.82 3.96 5.51
C ALA A 201 -2.23 3.15 4.28
N CYS A 202 -3.00 3.76 3.39
CA CYS A 202 -3.35 3.20 2.08
C CYS A 202 -2.90 4.16 0.97
N GLY A 203 -1.95 3.74 0.13
CA GLY A 203 -1.37 4.59 -0.92
C GLY A 203 -2.39 5.02 -1.98
N THR A 204 -3.11 4.06 -2.57
CA THR A 204 -4.20 4.34 -3.51
C THR A 204 -5.37 5.06 -2.84
N GLY A 205 -5.61 4.79 -1.55
CA GLY A 205 -6.59 5.54 -0.76
C GLY A 205 -6.26 7.02 -0.59
N ALA A 206 -5.00 7.36 -0.35
CA ALA A 206 -4.56 8.75 -0.28
C ALA A 206 -4.75 9.49 -1.63
N VAL A 207 -4.48 8.81 -2.75
CA VAL A 207 -4.75 9.37 -4.10
C VAL A 207 -6.24 9.57 -4.32
N ALA A 208 -7.08 8.59 -3.96
CA ALA A 208 -8.53 8.70 -4.09
C ALA A 208 -9.09 9.89 -3.29
N VAL A 209 -8.64 10.05 -2.04
CA VAL A 209 -9.00 11.20 -1.19
C VAL A 209 -8.55 12.51 -1.84
N GLY A 210 -7.29 12.61 -2.27
CA GLY A 210 -6.78 13.82 -2.93
C GLY A 210 -7.56 14.18 -4.18
N ALA A 211 -7.89 13.20 -5.03
CA ALA A 211 -8.66 13.40 -6.25
C ALA A 211 -10.06 14.00 -5.96
N VAL A 212 -10.75 13.48 -4.95
CA VAL A 212 -12.07 13.99 -4.53
C VAL A 212 -11.98 15.39 -3.96
N LEU A 213 -10.97 15.67 -3.12
CA LEU A 213 -10.79 16.99 -2.49
C LEU A 213 -10.38 18.09 -3.47
N ILE A 214 -9.74 17.73 -4.59
CA ILE A 214 -9.35 18.70 -5.64
C ILE A 214 -10.50 18.95 -6.62
N ALA A 215 -11.36 17.94 -6.86
CA ALA A 215 -12.45 18.03 -7.83
C ALA A 215 -13.71 18.77 -7.31
N GLY A 216 -13.85 18.92 -5.99
CA GLY A 216 -14.96 19.62 -5.33
C GLY A 216 -14.60 21.04 -4.92
#